data_AF-A0A0G2FS48-F1
#
_entry.id   AF-A0A0G2FS48-F1
#
_cell.length_a   1.000
_cell.length_b   1.000
_cell.length_c   1.000
_cell.angle_alpha   90.00
_cell.angle_beta   90.00
_cell.angle_gamma   90.00
#
_symmetry.space_group_name_H-M   'P 1'
#
loop_
_entity.id
_entity.type
_entity.pdbx_description
1 polymer ?
#
loop_
_entity_poly.entity_id
_entity_poly.type
_entity_poly.pdbx_seq_one_letter_code
_entity_poly.pdbx_strand_id
1 'polypeptide(L)'
;MSPDPNRQESGRAFLTPDDAFNTQVVILDDAPDGPYFELWHLFAKKPTLRLAELASGADVGHIIIPLPGGSNPVWQGDWEPNNCDRSELLDTFSRRVLTHLNTSDHRQDPNAPTRQDEDIVVTFIERRGTRKLVDMDQHVATLQSLYAHTEIRVLDMETLHLAEQVQSVRDSDVLVGVHGAGLAHGMWLRRHSVMVEILPEGFQYRGFRNLAGALGHGYFSAHGTQASSGDLNWQTGDVAIDRETIRELLDVAIKSIYNRGAHTFDVERPL
;
A
#
# COMPACT_ATOMS: atom_id res chain seq x y z
N MET A 1 -15.52 -15.57 -0.29
CA MET A 1 -14.56 -16.69 -0.25
C MET A 1 -14.91 -17.63 -1.38
N SER A 2 -13.91 -18.21 -2.04
CA SER A 2 -14.16 -19.10 -3.17
C SER A 2 -15.01 -20.30 -2.74
N PRO A 3 -15.99 -20.72 -3.56
CA PRO A 3 -16.78 -21.91 -3.27
C PRO A 3 -15.89 -23.14 -3.23
N ASP A 4 -16.26 -24.13 -2.43
CA ASP A 4 -15.57 -25.42 -2.38
C ASP A 4 -15.64 -26.09 -3.78
N PRO A 5 -14.50 -26.36 -4.43
CA PRO A 5 -14.47 -26.95 -5.77
C PRO A 5 -15.10 -28.34 -5.81
N ASN A 6 -15.23 -29.03 -4.67
CA ASN A 6 -15.86 -30.34 -4.53
C ASN A 6 -17.34 -30.27 -4.12
N ARG A 7 -17.88 -29.07 -3.83
CA ARG A 7 -19.27 -28.86 -3.37
C ARG A 7 -19.94 -27.68 -4.06
N GLN A 8 -19.70 -27.55 -5.37
CA GLN A 8 -20.17 -26.43 -6.20
C GLN A 8 -21.69 -26.18 -6.12
N GLU A 9 -22.50 -27.22 -5.90
CA GLU A 9 -23.97 -27.08 -5.78
C GLU A 9 -24.43 -26.40 -4.48
N SER A 10 -23.61 -26.36 -3.44
CA SER A 10 -24.01 -25.83 -2.13
C SER A 10 -23.79 -24.32 -1.97
N GLY A 11 -23.00 -23.70 -2.85
CA GLY A 11 -22.57 -22.30 -2.71
C GLY A 11 -21.79 -21.99 -1.42
N ARG A 12 -21.43 -23.00 -0.62
CA ARG A 12 -20.69 -22.82 0.64
C ARG A 12 -19.24 -22.45 0.36
N ALA A 13 -18.73 -21.51 1.15
CA ALA A 13 -17.32 -21.13 1.12
C ALA A 13 -16.43 -22.31 1.48
N PHE A 14 -15.28 -22.41 0.81
CA PHE A 14 -14.28 -23.45 1.09
C PHE A 14 -13.69 -23.36 2.51
N LEU A 15 -13.47 -22.15 3.00
CA LEU A 15 -13.10 -21.86 4.38
C LEU A 15 -14.15 -20.94 5.01
N THR A 16 -14.37 -21.08 6.31
CA THR A 16 -15.17 -20.22 7.16
C THR A 16 -14.32 -19.64 8.30
N PRO A 17 -14.77 -18.60 9.02
CA PRO A 17 -14.04 -18.09 10.17
C PRO A 17 -13.73 -19.15 11.25
N ASP A 18 -14.62 -20.13 11.43
CA ASP A 18 -14.44 -21.20 12.42
C ASP A 18 -13.30 -22.16 12.02
N ASP A 19 -13.08 -22.36 10.71
CA ASP A 19 -11.99 -23.19 10.20
C ASP A 19 -10.61 -22.62 10.53
N ALA A 20 -10.50 -21.32 10.85
CA ALA A 20 -9.24 -20.69 11.20
C ALA A 20 -8.57 -21.36 12.42
N PHE A 21 -9.37 -21.85 13.39
CA PHE A 21 -8.85 -22.57 14.57
C PHE A 21 -8.28 -23.95 14.24
N ASN A 22 -8.67 -24.54 13.11
CA ASN A 22 -8.10 -25.79 12.63
C ASN A 22 -7.07 -25.60 11.51
N THR A 23 -6.86 -24.38 11.03
CA THR A 23 -5.94 -24.05 9.93
C THR A 23 -4.53 -23.75 10.46
N GLN A 24 -3.52 -24.28 9.78
CA GLN A 24 -2.10 -24.05 10.06
C GLN A 24 -1.38 -23.57 8.79
N VAL A 25 -0.47 -22.61 8.94
CA VAL A 25 0.43 -22.18 7.87
C VAL A 25 1.77 -22.91 8.03
N VAL A 26 2.28 -23.44 6.93
CA VAL A 26 3.62 -24.06 6.87
C VAL A 26 4.45 -23.31 5.84
N ILE A 27 5.56 -22.72 6.29
CA ILE A 27 6.54 -22.02 5.46
C ILE A 27 7.57 -23.04 4.95
N LEU A 28 7.82 -23.02 3.64
CA LEU A 28 8.65 -24.03 2.98
C LEU A 28 10.14 -23.68 2.91
N ASP A 29 10.49 -22.43 3.20
CA ASP A 29 11.87 -21.95 3.22
C ASP A 29 12.37 -21.62 4.64
N ASP A 30 13.66 -21.30 4.73
CA ASP A 30 14.36 -20.93 5.95
C ASP A 30 14.59 -19.42 6.09
N ALA A 31 13.93 -18.59 5.25
CA ALA A 31 14.09 -17.14 5.30
C ALA A 31 13.50 -16.59 6.61
N PRO A 32 14.17 -15.66 7.32
CA PRO A 32 13.69 -15.15 8.60
C PRO A 32 12.33 -14.47 8.46
N ASP A 33 11.56 -14.47 9.55
CA ASP A 33 10.24 -13.85 9.59
C ASP A 33 10.35 -12.35 9.31
N GLY A 34 9.73 -11.92 8.22
CA GLY A 34 9.69 -10.52 7.83
C GLY A 34 8.64 -9.70 8.61
N PRO A 35 8.56 -8.39 8.37
CA PRO A 35 7.63 -7.50 9.08
C PRO A 35 6.15 -7.83 8.84
N TYR A 36 5.83 -8.59 7.78
CA TYR A 36 4.46 -8.97 7.42
C TYR A 36 4.04 -10.35 7.94
N PHE A 37 4.90 -11.04 8.70
CA PHE A 37 4.68 -12.44 9.08
C PHE A 37 3.42 -12.63 9.93
N GLU A 38 3.06 -11.63 10.75
CA GLU A 38 1.84 -11.69 11.58
C GLU A 38 0.54 -11.81 10.76
N LEU A 39 0.54 -11.40 9.48
CA LEU A 39 -0.65 -11.49 8.62
C LEU A 39 -1.09 -12.93 8.35
N TRP A 40 -0.20 -13.93 8.50
CA TRP A 40 -0.57 -15.35 8.43
C TRP A 40 -1.60 -15.73 9.52
N HIS A 41 -1.61 -15.00 10.64
CA HIS A 41 -2.57 -15.21 11.73
C HIS A 41 -3.98 -14.65 11.46
N LEU A 42 -4.18 -13.98 10.32
CA LEU A 42 -5.49 -13.47 9.92
C LEU A 42 -6.46 -14.61 9.60
N PHE A 43 -5.98 -15.72 9.04
CA PHE A 43 -6.80 -16.87 8.61
C PHE A 43 -6.38 -18.21 9.21
N ALA A 44 -5.24 -18.29 9.91
CA ALA A 44 -4.80 -19.48 10.62
C ALA A 44 -4.50 -19.16 12.09
N LYS A 45 -5.13 -19.87 13.03
CA LYS A 45 -4.91 -19.65 14.47
C LYS A 45 -4.00 -20.70 15.11
N LYS A 46 -3.66 -21.78 14.41
CA LYS A 46 -2.56 -22.65 14.84
C LYS A 46 -1.21 -21.94 14.66
N PRO A 47 -0.17 -22.31 15.43
CA PRO A 47 1.17 -21.79 15.23
C PRO A 47 1.64 -22.01 13.79
N THR A 48 2.20 -20.97 13.19
CA THR A 48 2.91 -21.07 11.91
C THR A 48 4.17 -21.88 12.13
N LEU A 49 4.41 -22.87 11.26
CA LEU A 49 5.59 -23.74 11.33
C LEU A 49 6.42 -23.58 10.06
N ARG A 50 7.70 -23.91 10.14
CA ARG A 50 8.54 -24.23 8.99
C ARG A 50 8.44 -25.71 8.67
N LEU A 51 8.75 -26.08 7.43
CA LEU A 51 8.73 -27.48 6.99
C LEU A 51 9.58 -28.39 7.89
N ALA A 52 10.74 -27.91 8.35
CA ALA A 52 11.64 -28.64 9.24
C ALA A 52 11.05 -28.92 10.63
N GLU A 53 10.05 -28.16 11.07
CA GLU A 53 9.38 -28.32 12.36
C GLU A 53 8.19 -29.29 12.28
N LEU A 54 7.77 -29.67 11.07
CA LEU A 54 6.66 -30.59 10.87
C LEU A 54 7.11 -32.04 11.13
N ALA A 55 6.38 -32.73 12.01
CA ALA A 55 6.68 -34.13 12.32
C ALA A 55 6.58 -35.01 11.06
N SER A 56 7.54 -35.90 10.88
CA SER A 56 7.50 -36.88 9.80
C SER A 56 6.25 -37.76 9.92
N GLY A 57 5.46 -37.84 8.85
CA GLY A 57 4.20 -38.59 8.83
C GLY A 57 3.01 -37.87 9.48
N ALA A 58 3.10 -36.55 9.73
CA ALA A 58 1.94 -35.77 10.17
C ALA A 58 0.78 -35.88 9.17
N ASP A 59 -0.43 -36.13 9.69
CA ASP A 59 -1.66 -36.00 8.90
C ASP A 59 -1.98 -34.52 8.71
N VAL A 60 -1.74 -34.03 7.49
CA VAL A 60 -1.94 -32.63 7.11
C VAL A 60 -3.33 -32.36 6.51
N GLY A 61 -4.18 -33.38 6.39
CA GLY A 61 -5.53 -33.25 5.85
C GLY A 61 -5.59 -32.58 4.48
N HIS A 62 -6.39 -31.52 4.35
CA HIS A 62 -6.51 -30.75 3.12
C HIS A 62 -5.42 -29.69 3.01
N ILE A 63 -4.68 -29.71 1.90
CA ILE A 63 -3.58 -28.78 1.64
C ILE A 63 -4.07 -27.69 0.67
N ILE A 64 -3.86 -26.43 1.05
CA ILE A 64 -4.04 -25.27 0.15
C ILE A 64 -2.65 -24.83 -0.28
N ILE A 65 -2.34 -24.96 -1.57
CA ILE A 65 -1.08 -24.51 -2.14
C ILE A 65 -1.36 -23.26 -2.97
N PRO A 66 -0.87 -22.07 -2.57
CA PRO A 66 -0.99 -20.89 -3.40
C PRO A 66 -0.18 -21.05 -4.68
N LEU A 67 -0.55 -20.33 -5.75
CA LEU A 67 0.25 -20.30 -6.97
C LEU A 67 1.66 -19.77 -6.66
N PRO A 68 2.72 -20.39 -7.21
CA PRO A 68 4.09 -19.98 -6.92
C PRO A 68 4.41 -18.58 -7.45
N GLY A 69 5.20 -17.83 -6.69
CA GLY A 69 5.81 -16.56 -7.09
C GLY A 69 4.98 -15.31 -6.79
N GLY A 70 5.46 -14.15 -7.26
CA GLY A 70 4.75 -12.87 -7.14
C GLY A 70 3.48 -12.76 -8.00
N SER A 71 3.14 -13.82 -8.73
CA SER A 71 1.94 -13.89 -9.57
C SER A 71 0.71 -14.07 -8.69
N ASN A 72 -0.12 -13.03 -8.61
CA ASN A 72 -1.40 -13.09 -7.92
C ASN A 72 -2.45 -12.35 -8.75
N PRO A 73 -3.76 -12.59 -8.50
CA PRO A 73 -4.83 -11.95 -9.26
C PRO A 73 -4.82 -10.42 -9.23
N VAL A 74 -4.22 -9.79 -8.21
CA VAL A 74 -4.14 -8.32 -8.09
C VAL A 74 -3.20 -7.73 -9.14
N TRP A 75 -2.11 -8.43 -9.48
CA TRP A 75 -1.13 -7.99 -10.47
C TRP A 75 -1.39 -8.52 -11.88
N GLN A 76 -2.54 -9.15 -12.14
CA GLN A 76 -2.87 -9.53 -13.52
C GLN A 76 -3.18 -8.29 -14.37
N GLY A 77 -2.52 -8.18 -15.53
CA GLY A 77 -2.69 -7.05 -16.44
C GLY A 77 -2.07 -5.76 -15.91
N ASP A 78 -1.04 -5.86 -15.07
CA ASP A 78 -0.34 -4.74 -14.43
C ASP A 78 0.57 -3.91 -15.37
N TRP A 79 0.66 -4.27 -16.65
CA TRP A 79 1.32 -3.49 -17.71
C TRP A 79 0.35 -2.63 -18.53
N GLU A 80 -0.95 -2.87 -18.40
CA GLU A 80 -2.01 -2.19 -19.14
C GLU A 80 -2.90 -1.42 -18.16
N PRO A 81 -3.35 -0.21 -18.51
CA PRO A 81 -4.40 0.45 -17.75
C PRO A 81 -5.67 -0.41 -17.78
N ASN A 82 -6.29 -0.64 -16.62
CA ASN A 82 -7.65 -1.15 -16.55
C ASN A 82 -8.61 -0.08 -16.00
N ASN A 83 -9.91 -0.35 -16.16
CA ASN A 83 -11.01 0.52 -15.74
C ASN A 83 -11.70 0.01 -14.46
N CYS A 84 -11.01 -0.79 -13.65
CA CYS A 84 -11.54 -1.23 -12.37
C CYS A 84 -11.56 -0.03 -11.41
N ASP A 85 -12.75 0.37 -10.98
CA ASP A 85 -12.97 1.46 -10.02
C ASP A 85 -13.37 0.93 -8.62
N ARG A 86 -13.56 -0.39 -8.51
CA ARG A 86 -13.91 -1.07 -7.26
C ARG A 86 -13.58 -2.56 -7.30
N SER A 87 -12.88 -3.05 -6.29
CA SER A 87 -12.57 -4.47 -6.09
C SER A 87 -13.03 -4.92 -4.70
N GLU A 88 -14.11 -5.71 -4.65
CA GLU A 88 -14.60 -6.32 -3.42
C GLU A 88 -13.55 -7.20 -2.73
N LEU A 89 -12.66 -7.82 -3.52
CA LEU A 89 -11.57 -8.63 -2.99
C LEU A 89 -10.57 -7.78 -2.20
N LEU A 90 -10.09 -6.69 -2.80
CA LEU A 90 -9.13 -5.79 -2.17
C LEU A 90 -9.75 -5.04 -0.99
N ASP A 91 -10.99 -4.55 -1.15
CA ASP A 91 -11.74 -3.91 -0.06
C ASP A 91 -11.93 -4.85 1.14
N THR A 92 -12.26 -6.12 0.87
CA THR A 92 -12.42 -7.12 1.93
C THR A 92 -11.09 -7.47 2.59
N PHE A 93 -10.04 -7.62 1.82
CA PHE A 93 -8.70 -7.89 2.35
C PHE A 93 -8.22 -6.73 3.23
N SER A 94 -8.28 -5.49 2.73
CA SER A 94 -7.87 -4.30 3.46
C SER A 94 -8.62 -4.15 4.78
N ARG A 95 -9.95 -4.23 4.77
CA ARG A 95 -10.75 -4.16 6.01
C ARG A 95 -10.39 -5.23 7.04
N ARG A 96 -10.10 -6.46 6.58
CA ARG A 96 -9.71 -7.56 7.49
C ARG A 96 -8.35 -7.32 8.12
N VAL A 97 -7.38 -6.81 7.36
CA VAL A 97 -6.06 -6.44 7.89
C VAL A 97 -6.19 -5.30 8.90
N LEU A 98 -6.89 -4.22 8.56
CA LEU A 98 -7.14 -3.09 9.46
C LEU A 98 -7.80 -3.55 10.77
N THR A 99 -8.78 -4.45 10.68
CA THR A 99 -9.44 -5.03 11.88
C THR A 99 -8.47 -5.90 12.69
N HIS A 100 -7.65 -6.71 12.03
CA HIS A 100 -6.69 -7.59 12.69
C HIS A 100 -5.63 -6.81 13.48
N LEU A 101 -5.19 -5.68 12.94
CA LEU A 101 -4.20 -4.79 13.54
C LEU A 101 -4.79 -3.77 14.52
N ASN A 102 -6.11 -3.82 14.76
CA ASN A 102 -6.85 -2.82 15.54
C ASN A 102 -6.59 -1.38 15.07
N THR A 103 -6.42 -1.18 13.76
CA THR A 103 -6.18 0.14 13.18
C THR A 103 -7.43 0.99 13.29
N SER A 104 -7.30 2.16 13.89
CA SER A 104 -8.41 3.11 14.08
C SER A 104 -8.49 4.10 12.94
N ASP A 105 -9.71 4.44 12.54
CA ASP A 105 -9.97 5.63 11.71
C ASP A 105 -10.20 6.81 12.66
N HIS A 106 -9.10 7.44 13.10
CA HIS A 106 -9.16 8.54 14.07
C HIS A 106 -10.03 9.71 13.60
N ARG A 107 -10.21 9.89 12.29
CA ARG A 107 -11.09 10.93 11.73
C ARG A 107 -12.58 10.60 11.79
N GLN A 108 -12.94 9.35 12.09
CA GLN A 108 -14.34 8.92 12.29
C GLN A 108 -14.69 8.72 13.77
N ASP A 109 -13.74 8.88 14.69
CA ASP A 109 -14.00 8.79 16.13
C ASP A 109 -14.70 10.07 16.61
N PRO A 110 -16.00 10.00 17.01
CA PRO A 110 -16.74 11.16 17.48
C PRO A 110 -16.22 11.73 18.82
N ASN A 111 -15.37 10.98 19.52
CA ASN A 111 -14.73 11.38 20.78
C ASN A 111 -13.25 11.71 20.61
N ALA A 112 -12.67 11.56 19.42
CA ALA A 112 -11.35 12.11 19.17
C ALA A 112 -11.43 13.62 19.47
N PRO A 113 -10.42 14.21 20.14
CA PRO A 113 -10.37 15.66 20.22
C PRO A 113 -10.59 16.17 18.80
N THR A 114 -11.50 17.14 18.62
CA THR A 114 -11.69 17.84 17.34
C THR A 114 -10.31 18.33 16.95
N ARG A 115 -9.57 17.51 16.21
CA ARG A 115 -8.25 17.90 15.76
C ARG A 115 -8.56 19.14 14.95
N GLN A 116 -7.67 20.10 15.02
CA GLN A 116 -7.46 21.02 13.92
C GLN A 116 -6.97 20.21 12.70
N ASP A 117 -7.69 19.14 12.32
CA ASP A 117 -7.48 18.18 11.23
C ASP A 117 -7.93 18.85 9.91
N GLU A 118 -7.63 20.15 9.80
CA GLU A 118 -7.83 20.91 8.58
C GLU A 118 -6.75 20.51 7.57
N ASP A 119 -5.52 20.30 8.03
CA ASP A 119 -4.40 20.07 7.14
C ASP A 119 -4.49 18.74 6.39
N ILE A 120 -4.10 18.82 5.11
CA ILE A 120 -3.95 17.66 4.23
C ILE A 120 -2.64 16.97 4.60
N VAL A 121 -2.71 15.69 4.92
CA VAL A 121 -1.52 14.90 5.29
C VAL A 121 -0.92 14.26 4.03
N VAL A 122 0.28 14.68 3.67
CA VAL A 122 1.07 14.14 2.57
C VAL A 122 2.21 13.31 3.15
N THR A 123 2.23 12.01 2.86
CA THR A 123 3.26 11.09 3.38
C THR A 123 4.14 10.60 2.24
N PHE A 124 5.42 10.92 2.30
CA PHE A 124 6.47 10.37 1.44
C PHE A 124 6.99 9.06 2.02
N ILE A 125 7.03 8.00 1.20
CA ILE A 125 7.74 6.77 1.50
C ILE A 125 9.22 7.00 1.18
N GLU A 126 10.04 7.08 2.22
CA GLU A 126 11.50 7.09 2.11
C GLU A 126 12.01 5.70 1.75
N ARG A 127 13.01 5.66 0.88
CA ARG A 127 13.75 4.45 0.55
C ARG A 127 15.20 4.68 0.95
N ARG A 128 15.81 3.74 1.69
CA ARG A 128 17.23 3.85 2.11
C ARG A 128 18.18 2.93 1.36
N GLY A 129 17.65 1.82 0.84
CA GLY A 129 18.37 0.89 -0.02
C GLY A 129 18.50 1.40 -1.45
N THR A 130 17.64 0.90 -2.34
CA THR A 130 17.65 1.21 -3.79
C THR A 130 16.48 2.07 -4.22
N ARG A 131 16.58 2.70 -5.40
CA ARG A 131 15.53 3.55 -6.00
C ARG A 131 15.14 4.71 -5.09
N LYS A 132 16.13 5.38 -4.53
CA LYS A 132 15.92 6.53 -3.67
C LYS A 132 15.49 7.72 -4.51
N LEU A 133 14.67 8.60 -3.94
CA LEU A 133 14.42 9.89 -4.55
C LEU A 133 15.62 10.79 -4.24
N VAL A 134 16.32 11.23 -5.29
CA VAL A 134 17.42 12.18 -5.13
C VAL A 134 16.88 13.50 -4.57
N ASP A 135 17.63 14.13 -3.66
CA ASP A 135 17.32 15.43 -3.05
C ASP A 135 15.93 15.51 -2.36
N MET A 136 15.45 14.40 -1.78
CA MET A 136 14.14 14.32 -1.11
C MET A 136 13.91 15.45 -0.10
N ASP A 137 14.87 15.74 0.78
CA ASP A 137 14.77 16.82 1.78
C ASP A 137 14.50 18.19 1.15
N GLN A 138 15.17 18.47 0.02
CA GLN A 138 15.01 19.73 -0.69
C GLN A 138 13.64 19.84 -1.37
N HIS A 139 13.13 18.72 -1.90
CA HIS A 139 11.78 18.67 -2.46
C HIS A 139 10.72 18.88 -1.36
N VAL A 140 10.85 18.18 -0.24
CA VAL A 140 9.94 18.31 0.92
C VAL A 140 9.96 19.74 1.45
N ALA A 141 11.13 20.33 1.67
CA ALA A 141 11.25 21.71 2.16
C ALA A 141 10.60 22.73 1.19
N THR A 142 10.72 22.51 -0.12
CA THR A 142 10.07 23.36 -1.12
C THR A 142 8.55 23.24 -1.03
N LEU A 143 8.02 22.02 -0.96
CA LEU A 143 6.58 21.80 -0.86
C LEU A 143 5.99 22.35 0.45
N GLN A 144 6.68 22.18 1.58
CA GLN A 144 6.27 22.75 2.87
C GLN A 144 6.13 24.27 2.84
N SER A 145 6.97 24.97 2.07
CA SER A 145 6.85 26.43 1.94
C SER A 145 5.68 26.90 1.07
N LEU A 146 5.12 26.01 0.24
CA LEU A 146 4.12 26.35 -0.79
C LEU A 146 2.67 26.10 -0.36
N TYR A 147 2.42 25.17 0.56
CA TYR A 147 1.09 24.76 0.98
C TYR A 147 0.86 24.99 2.47
N ALA A 148 0.06 26.00 2.80
CA ALA A 148 -0.22 26.39 4.19
C ALA A 148 -1.04 25.34 4.97
N HIS A 149 -1.93 24.62 4.29
CA HIS A 149 -2.86 23.65 4.90
C HIS A 149 -2.38 22.21 4.65
N THR A 150 -1.09 21.96 4.85
CA THR A 150 -0.50 20.67 4.51
C THR A 150 0.59 20.27 5.49
N GLU A 151 0.42 19.09 6.08
CA GLU A 151 1.44 18.41 6.84
C GLU A 151 2.18 17.44 5.92
N ILE A 152 3.51 17.62 5.76
CA ILE A 152 4.34 16.70 4.97
C ILE A 152 5.17 15.82 5.90
N ARG A 153 4.96 14.51 5.82
CA ARG A 153 5.66 13.46 6.56
C ARG A 153 6.59 12.69 5.63
N VAL A 154 7.74 12.26 6.15
CA VAL A 154 8.67 11.37 5.44
C VAL A 154 8.88 10.14 6.32
N LEU A 155 8.57 8.96 5.79
CA LEU A 155 8.57 7.71 6.56
C LEU A 155 9.45 6.66 5.90
N ASP A 156 10.44 6.17 6.65
CA ASP A 156 11.12 4.92 6.33
C ASP A 156 10.33 3.75 6.90
N MET A 157 9.55 3.10 6.03
CA MET A 157 8.70 1.97 6.42
C MET A 157 9.50 0.79 6.99
N GLU A 158 10.78 0.64 6.64
CA GLU A 158 11.63 -0.45 7.13
C GLU A 158 11.97 -0.30 8.63
N THR A 159 11.77 0.89 9.20
CA THR A 159 12.01 1.17 10.62
C THR A 159 10.78 1.02 11.51
N LEU A 160 9.61 0.76 10.93
CA LEU A 160 8.33 0.72 11.64
C LEU A 160 7.81 -0.72 11.73
N HIS A 161 7.10 -1.04 12.81
CA HIS A 161 6.31 -2.27 12.86
C HIS A 161 5.10 -2.18 11.91
N LEU A 162 4.55 -3.31 11.48
CA LEU A 162 3.46 -3.33 10.50
C LEU A 162 2.25 -2.50 10.92
N ALA A 163 1.82 -2.61 12.18
CA ALA A 163 0.71 -1.81 12.71
C ALA A 163 0.98 -0.29 12.59
N GLU A 164 2.22 0.15 12.82
CA GLU A 164 2.63 1.55 12.70
C GLU A 164 2.71 1.99 11.22
N GLN A 165 3.21 1.14 10.34
CA GLN A 165 3.19 1.39 8.88
C GLN A 165 1.75 1.58 8.38
N VAL A 166 0.85 0.67 8.77
CA VAL A 166 -0.57 0.68 8.39
C VAL A 166 -1.27 1.92 8.95
N GLN A 167 -1.10 2.24 10.24
CA GLN A 167 -1.73 3.42 10.85
C GLN A 167 -1.22 4.72 10.20
N SER A 168 0.08 4.85 9.98
CA SER A 168 0.66 6.05 9.38
C SER A 168 0.12 6.31 7.97
N VAL A 169 -0.05 5.25 7.18
CA VAL A 169 -0.65 5.34 5.84
C VAL A 169 -2.15 5.60 5.94
N ARG A 170 -2.85 4.98 6.89
CA ARG A 170 -4.28 5.23 7.13
C ARG A 170 -4.57 6.70 7.44
N ASP A 171 -3.67 7.35 8.19
CA ASP A 171 -3.76 8.76 8.57
C ASP A 171 -3.42 9.72 7.42
N SER A 172 -2.94 9.22 6.28
CA SER A 172 -2.53 10.04 5.14
C SER A 172 -3.72 10.36 4.22
N ASP A 173 -3.67 11.52 3.56
CA ASP A 173 -4.58 11.91 2.47
C ASP A 173 -3.94 11.69 1.10
N VAL A 174 -2.63 11.90 1.03
CA VAL A 174 -1.80 11.66 -0.16
C VAL A 174 -0.61 10.78 0.24
N LEU A 175 -0.44 9.64 -0.43
CA LEU A 175 0.74 8.78 -0.28
C LEU A 175 1.64 8.91 -1.49
N VAL A 176 2.90 9.29 -1.27
CA VAL A 176 3.88 9.58 -2.32
C VAL A 176 5.03 8.59 -2.24
N GLY A 177 5.47 8.05 -3.37
CA GLY A 177 6.66 7.21 -3.37
C GLY A 177 7.24 7.00 -4.75
N VAL A 178 8.54 6.69 -4.79
CA VAL A 178 9.18 6.12 -5.98
C VAL A 178 8.63 4.71 -6.22
N HIS A 179 8.42 4.34 -7.48
CA HIS A 179 7.92 3.03 -7.88
C HIS A 179 8.59 1.89 -7.10
N GLY A 180 7.78 1.08 -6.40
CA GLY A 180 8.23 -0.10 -5.69
C GLY A 180 7.24 -0.58 -4.63
N ALA A 181 7.58 -1.68 -3.97
CA ALA A 181 6.69 -2.40 -3.04
C ALA A 181 6.12 -1.54 -1.90
N GLY A 182 6.79 -0.43 -1.52
CA GLY A 182 6.26 0.52 -0.56
C GLY A 182 4.87 1.05 -0.95
N LEU A 183 4.62 1.31 -2.24
CA LEU A 183 3.32 1.79 -2.73
C LEU A 183 2.19 0.77 -2.60
N ALA A 184 2.47 -0.52 -2.32
CA ALA A 184 1.44 -1.48 -1.97
C ALA A 184 0.69 -1.09 -0.68
N HIS A 185 1.30 -0.28 0.18
CA HIS A 185 0.64 0.30 1.35
C HIS A 185 -0.55 1.19 0.99
N GLY A 186 -0.68 1.63 -0.27
CA GLY A 186 -1.88 2.31 -0.75
C GLY A 186 -3.18 1.55 -0.44
N MET A 187 -3.13 0.22 -0.24
CA MET A 187 -4.26 -0.58 0.24
C MET A 187 -4.87 -0.10 1.57
N TRP A 188 -4.09 0.58 2.41
CA TRP A 188 -4.49 1.00 3.74
C TRP A 188 -5.05 2.43 3.77
N LEU A 189 -4.89 3.18 2.69
CA LEU A 189 -5.43 4.53 2.56
C LEU A 189 -6.94 4.54 2.78
N ARG A 190 -7.44 5.70 3.21
CA ARG A 190 -8.89 5.95 3.24
C ARG A 190 -9.42 6.04 1.82
N ARG A 191 -10.69 5.68 1.65
CA ARG A 191 -11.37 5.82 0.36
C ARG A 191 -11.28 7.30 -0.08
N HIS A 192 -11.07 7.55 -1.37
CA HIS A 192 -10.90 8.89 -1.95
C HIS A 192 -9.59 9.63 -1.63
N SER A 193 -8.66 9.04 -0.86
CA SER A 193 -7.26 9.47 -0.80
C SER A 193 -6.57 9.36 -2.16
N VAL A 194 -5.33 9.85 -2.25
CA VAL A 194 -4.54 9.89 -3.49
C VAL A 194 -3.24 9.11 -3.33
N MET A 195 -2.88 8.36 -4.37
CA MET A 195 -1.55 7.79 -4.54
C MET A 195 -0.77 8.59 -5.59
N VAL A 196 0.47 8.94 -5.27
CA VAL A 196 1.41 9.60 -6.16
C VAL A 196 2.60 8.69 -6.39
N GLU A 197 2.86 8.37 -7.65
CA GLU A 197 3.95 7.49 -8.05
C GLU A 197 5.00 8.24 -8.89
N ILE A 198 6.25 8.23 -8.41
CA ILE A 198 7.40 8.72 -9.17
C ILE A 198 8.02 7.51 -9.89
N LEU A 199 7.84 7.45 -11.21
CA LEU A 199 8.31 6.35 -12.05
C LEU A 199 9.78 6.57 -12.44
N PRO A 200 10.62 5.52 -12.43
CA PRO A 200 11.94 5.56 -13.06
C PRO A 200 11.85 5.87 -14.55
N GLU A 201 12.94 6.36 -15.12
CA GLU A 201 13.02 6.74 -16.54
C GLU A 201 12.57 5.60 -17.47
N GLY A 202 11.65 5.90 -18.39
CA GLY A 202 11.16 4.94 -19.37
C GLY A 202 10.30 3.79 -18.82
N PHE A 203 10.06 3.73 -17.50
CA PHE A 203 9.33 2.63 -16.88
C PHE A 203 7.80 2.81 -17.01
N GLN A 204 7.10 1.81 -17.54
CA GLN A 204 5.68 1.95 -17.93
C GLN A 204 4.72 1.00 -17.20
N TYR A 205 5.11 0.52 -16.03
CA TYR A 205 4.23 -0.32 -15.20
C TYR A 205 2.96 0.44 -14.76
N ARG A 206 1.85 -0.28 -14.61
CA ARG A 206 0.51 0.24 -14.27
C ARG A 206 -0.10 -0.40 -13.03
N GLY A 207 0.61 -1.32 -12.36
CA GLY A 207 0.07 -2.04 -11.21
C GLY A 207 -0.44 -1.11 -10.09
N PHE A 208 0.32 -0.10 -9.68
CA PHE A 208 -0.13 0.81 -8.62
C PHE A 208 -1.22 1.78 -9.07
N ARG A 209 -1.25 2.17 -10.35
CA ARG A 209 -2.40 2.88 -10.95
C ARG A 209 -3.67 2.03 -10.83
N ASN A 210 -3.58 0.76 -11.22
CA ASN A 210 -4.71 -0.16 -11.22
C ASN A 210 -5.13 -0.51 -9.78
N LEU A 211 -4.18 -0.63 -8.85
CA LEU A 211 -4.45 -0.79 -7.42
C LEU A 211 -5.21 0.40 -6.85
N ALA A 212 -4.75 1.62 -7.15
CA ALA A 212 -5.42 2.86 -6.73
C ALA A 212 -6.86 2.92 -7.25
N GLY A 213 -7.07 2.64 -8.55
CA GLY A 213 -8.39 2.57 -9.16
C GLY A 213 -9.30 1.56 -8.47
N ALA A 214 -8.82 0.33 -8.26
CA ALA A 214 -9.58 -0.75 -7.64
C ALA A 214 -10.02 -0.47 -6.18
N LEU A 215 -9.37 0.48 -5.51
CA LEU A 215 -9.70 0.92 -4.14
C LEU A 215 -10.39 2.30 -4.11
N GLY A 216 -10.67 2.90 -5.27
CA GLY A 216 -11.32 4.20 -5.38
C GLY A 216 -10.43 5.38 -4.94
N HIS A 217 -9.11 5.24 -5.06
CA HIS A 217 -8.14 6.31 -4.84
C HIS A 217 -7.91 7.13 -6.11
N GLY A 218 -7.55 8.41 -5.95
CA GLY A 218 -6.92 9.16 -7.04
C GLY A 218 -5.52 8.63 -7.32
N TYR A 219 -5.04 8.75 -8.55
CA TYR A 219 -3.69 8.37 -8.93
C TYR A 219 -3.07 9.42 -9.84
N PHE A 220 -1.88 9.88 -9.48
CA PHE A 220 -1.06 10.77 -10.30
C PHE A 220 0.36 10.24 -10.37
N SER A 221 1.02 10.44 -11.50
CA SER A 221 2.40 9.99 -11.69
C SER A 221 3.19 10.93 -12.56
N ALA A 222 4.50 10.99 -12.32
CA ALA A 222 5.45 11.58 -13.25
C ALA A 222 6.68 10.67 -13.37
N HIS A 223 7.40 10.81 -14.48
CA HIS A 223 8.66 10.12 -14.69
C HIS A 223 9.81 11.00 -14.20
N GLY A 224 10.71 10.39 -13.43
CA GLY A 224 12.03 10.94 -13.17
C GLY A 224 13.05 10.49 -14.20
N THR A 225 14.29 10.92 -14.01
CA THR A 225 15.48 10.45 -14.74
C THR A 225 16.32 9.56 -13.84
N GLN A 226 17.09 8.65 -14.43
CA GLN A 226 17.98 7.81 -13.65
C GLN A 226 19.26 8.57 -13.26
N ALA A 227 19.63 8.56 -11.98
CA ALA A 227 20.71 9.39 -11.45
C ALA A 227 22.13 8.92 -11.85
N SER A 228 22.29 7.69 -12.36
CA SER A 228 23.59 7.12 -12.74
C SER A 228 23.59 6.55 -14.16
N SER A 229 24.66 6.84 -14.91
CA SER A 229 24.85 6.62 -16.35
C SER A 229 25.25 5.19 -16.76
N GLY A 230 25.02 4.19 -15.92
CA GLY A 230 25.40 2.80 -16.18
C GLY A 230 24.24 1.86 -15.92
N ASP A 231 23.58 1.45 -17.01
CA ASP A 231 22.39 0.60 -17.10
C ASP A 231 21.10 1.17 -16.52
N LEU A 232 20.08 1.32 -17.39
CA LEU A 232 18.71 1.74 -17.05
C LEU A 232 17.95 0.68 -16.22
N ASN A 233 18.50 0.26 -15.08
CA ASN A 233 17.87 -0.71 -14.21
C ASN A 233 16.93 -0.02 -13.23
N TRP A 234 15.65 0.02 -13.62
CA TRP A 234 14.56 0.54 -12.82
C TRP A 234 14.46 -0.09 -11.42
N GLN A 235 15.00 -1.29 -11.20
CA GLN A 235 14.92 -2.01 -9.92
C GLN A 235 15.90 -1.47 -8.86
N THR A 236 16.99 -0.85 -9.29
CA THR A 236 18.10 -0.47 -8.41
C THR A 236 18.48 1.00 -8.48
N GLY A 237 18.33 1.64 -9.65
CA GLY A 237 18.76 3.01 -9.87
C GLY A 237 17.97 4.03 -9.07
N ASP A 238 18.68 4.96 -8.43
CA ASP A 238 18.07 6.13 -7.79
C ASP A 238 17.42 7.03 -8.86
N VAL A 239 16.32 7.66 -8.48
CA VAL A 239 15.47 8.44 -9.37
C VAL A 239 15.60 9.90 -9.00
N ALA A 240 16.03 10.72 -9.96
CA ALA A 240 16.00 12.17 -9.86
C ALA A 240 14.73 12.70 -10.52
N ILE A 241 14.17 13.76 -9.97
CA ILE A 241 13.05 14.49 -10.57
C ILE A 241 13.32 15.97 -10.41
N ASP A 242 13.09 16.76 -11.45
CA ASP A 242 13.31 18.20 -11.34
C ASP A 242 12.26 18.85 -10.44
N ARG A 243 12.60 20.03 -9.90
CA ARG A 243 11.77 20.74 -8.93
C ARG A 243 10.42 21.17 -9.49
N GLU A 244 10.33 21.48 -10.78
CA GLU A 244 9.08 21.94 -11.38
C GLU A 244 8.12 20.76 -11.56
N THR A 245 8.60 19.63 -12.10
CA THR A 245 7.79 18.43 -12.30
C THR A 245 7.22 17.89 -11.00
N ILE A 246 8.03 17.74 -9.95
CA ILE A 246 7.51 17.26 -8.65
C ILE A 246 6.55 18.26 -8.02
N ARG A 247 6.79 19.57 -8.15
CA ARG A 247 5.87 20.60 -7.67
C ARG A 247 4.52 20.49 -8.36
N GLU A 248 4.49 20.38 -9.68
CA GLU A 248 3.24 20.26 -10.44
C GLU A 248 2.50 18.96 -10.14
N LEU A 249 3.22 17.84 -10.04
CA LEU A 249 2.66 16.55 -9.66
C LEU A 249 1.95 16.63 -8.29
N LEU A 250 2.61 17.23 -7.30
CA LEU A 250 2.07 17.35 -5.96
C LEU A 250 0.98 18.44 -5.87
N ASP A 251 1.06 19.51 -6.66
CA ASP A 251 0.01 20.54 -6.75
C ASP A 251 -1.32 19.92 -7.16
N VAL A 252 -1.29 19.11 -8.23
CA VAL A 252 -2.49 18.40 -8.71
C VAL A 252 -2.98 17.40 -7.66
N ALA A 253 -2.07 16.64 -7.03
CA ALA A 253 -2.44 15.65 -6.03
C ALA A 253 -3.10 16.28 -4.79
N ILE A 254 -2.47 17.30 -4.20
CA ILE A 254 -2.93 17.98 -2.99
C ILE A 254 -4.26 18.72 -3.26
N LYS A 255 -4.33 19.51 -4.33
CA LYS A 255 -5.56 20.25 -4.68
C LYS A 255 -6.74 19.33 -5.00
N SER A 256 -6.50 18.10 -5.45
CA SER A 256 -7.58 17.15 -5.67
C SER A 256 -8.30 16.71 -4.37
N ILE A 257 -7.68 16.93 -3.20
CA ILE A 257 -8.22 16.63 -1.87
C ILE A 257 -8.94 17.83 -1.23
N TYR A 258 -8.73 19.06 -1.71
CA TYR A 258 -9.20 20.29 -1.05
C TYR A 258 -10.68 20.31 -0.67
N ASN A 259 -11.54 19.67 -1.47
CA ASN A 259 -12.98 19.56 -1.23
C ASN A 259 -13.44 18.10 -1.09
N ARG A 260 -12.65 17.25 -0.44
CA ARG A 260 -12.96 15.83 -0.18
C ARG A 260 -13.04 15.52 1.30
N GLY A 261 -13.94 14.61 1.67
CA GLY A 261 -14.09 14.15 3.04
C GLY A 261 -14.53 15.30 3.96
N ALA A 262 -13.69 15.63 4.94
CA ALA A 262 -13.91 16.73 5.88
C ALA A 262 -13.28 18.06 5.41
N HIS A 263 -12.48 18.06 4.35
CA HIS A 263 -11.79 19.26 3.86
C HIS A 263 -12.71 20.14 2.97
N THR A 264 -12.57 21.47 3.08
CA THR A 264 -13.37 22.47 2.36
C THR A 264 -12.56 23.72 2.01
N PHE A 265 -11.46 23.54 1.27
CA PHE A 265 -10.56 24.62 0.87
C PHE A 265 -10.85 25.13 -0.55
N ASP A 266 -10.70 26.44 -0.75
CA ASP A 266 -10.71 27.03 -2.10
C ASP A 266 -9.42 26.69 -2.85
N VAL A 267 -9.52 26.60 -4.19
CA VAL A 267 -8.35 26.38 -5.04
C VAL A 267 -7.58 27.70 -5.15
N GLU A 268 -6.59 27.86 -4.29
CA GLU A 268 -5.69 29.02 -4.29
C GLU A 268 -4.37 28.74 -5.04
N ARG A 269 -3.67 29.82 -5.40
CA ARG A 269 -2.29 29.68 -5.89
C ARG A 269 -1.37 29.33 -4.71
N PRO A 270 -0.34 28.48 -4.92
CA PRO A 270 0.69 28.25 -3.91
C PRO A 270 1.31 29.58 -3.46
N LEU A 271 1.77 29.62 -2.20
CA LEU A 271 2.36 30.81 -1.57
C LEU A 271 3.60 31.35 -2.28
#